data_AF-A0A6G3Y062-F1
#
_entry.id   AF-A0A6G3Y062-F1
#
_cell.length_a   1.000
_cell.length_b   1.000
_cell.length_c   1.000
_cell.angle_alpha   90.00
_cell.angle_beta   90.00
_cell.angle_gamma   90.00
#
_symmetry.space_group_name_H-M   'P 1'
#
loop_
_entity.id
_entity.type
_entity.pdbx_description
1 polymer ?
#
loop_
_entity_poly.entity_id
_entity_poly.type
_entity_poly.pdbx_seq_one_letter_code
_entity_poly.pdbx_strand_id
1 'polypeptide(L)'
;LAAVEAFFGIGGEQARSLDIDAIRKAFASVLSPGRLEVVRSSPTVVLDAAHNPAGAKAAADGISEAFSFSRLIGVVGTSGDKDVRGLLEAFEPIF
;
A
#
# COMPACT_ATOMS: atom_id res chain seq x y z
N LEU A 1 -8.64 -4.89 11.21
CA LEU A 1 -9.83 -5.53 11.81
C LEU A 1 -9.65 -5.75 13.30
N ALA A 2 -8.65 -6.54 13.73
CA ALA A 2 -8.36 -6.78 15.15
C ALA A 2 -8.25 -5.52 16.03
N ALA A 3 -7.62 -4.44 15.54
CA ALA A 3 -7.54 -3.18 16.29
C ALA A 3 -8.92 -2.52 16.50
N VAL A 4 -9.83 -2.64 15.53
CA VAL A 4 -11.20 -2.12 15.62
C VAL A 4 -12.01 -2.98 16.58
N GLU A 5 -11.88 -4.30 16.51
CA GLU A 5 -12.51 -5.24 17.45
C GLU A 5 -12.05 -4.98 18.88
N ALA A 6 -10.74 -4.83 19.10
CA ALA A 6 -10.17 -4.48 20.40
C ALA A 6 -10.67 -3.13 20.91
N PHE A 7 -10.76 -2.11 20.03
CA PHE A 7 -11.29 -0.79 20.39
C PHE A 7 -12.75 -0.85 20.89
N PHE A 8 -13.58 -1.72 20.30
CA PHE A 8 -14.97 -1.92 20.72
C PHE A 8 -15.15 -3.01 21.80
N GLY A 9 -14.07 -3.65 22.28
CA GLY A 9 -14.15 -4.74 23.25
C GLY A 9 -14.79 -6.03 22.71
N ILE A 10 -14.82 -6.19 21.39
CA ILE A 10 -15.43 -7.31 20.67
C ILE A 10 -14.45 -8.49 20.64
N GLY A 11 -14.94 -9.71 20.95
CA GLY A 11 -14.14 -10.95 20.95
C GLY A 11 -13.44 -11.28 22.28
N GLY A 12 -13.45 -10.35 23.25
CA GLY A 12 -13.01 -10.55 24.65
C GLY A 12 -14.19 -10.83 25.59
N GLU A 13 -14.42 -9.96 26.59
CA GLU A 13 -15.54 -10.07 27.56
C GLU A 13 -16.93 -10.06 26.93
N GLN A 14 -17.04 -9.62 25.67
CA GLN A 14 -18.30 -9.57 24.92
C GLN A 14 -18.21 -10.52 23.73
N ALA A 15 -18.99 -11.62 23.79
CA ALA A 15 -19.15 -12.60 22.70
C ALA A 15 -20.02 -12.04 21.55
N ARG A 16 -19.65 -10.87 21.05
CA ARG A 16 -20.25 -10.23 19.87
C ARG A 16 -19.22 -10.28 18.75
N SER A 17 -19.69 -10.22 17.51
CA SER A 17 -18.85 -10.03 16.32
C SER A 17 -19.22 -8.71 15.66
N LEU A 18 -18.27 -8.12 14.93
CA LEU A 18 -18.60 -7.03 14.01
C LEU A 18 -19.55 -7.53 12.92
N ASP A 19 -20.44 -6.67 12.44
CA ASP A 19 -21.29 -6.97 11.31
C ASP A 19 -20.42 -7.17 10.05
N ILE A 20 -20.47 -8.38 9.49
CA ILE A 20 -19.66 -8.77 8.34
C ILE A 20 -20.00 -7.95 7.09
N ASP A 21 -21.26 -7.53 6.92
CA ASP A 21 -21.66 -6.73 5.76
C ASP A 21 -21.18 -5.29 5.91
N ALA A 22 -21.16 -4.76 7.13
CA ALA A 22 -20.50 -3.47 7.42
C ALA A 22 -19.00 -3.54 7.15
N ILE A 23 -18.32 -4.62 7.56
CA ILE A 23 -16.89 -4.83 7.30
C ILE A 23 -16.61 -4.87 5.79
N ARG A 24 -17.36 -5.67 5.02
CA ARG A 24 -17.21 -5.77 3.56
C ARG A 24 -17.40 -4.42 2.89
N LYS A 25 -18.47 -3.69 3.25
CA LYS A 25 -18.75 -2.35 2.71
C LYS A 25 -17.62 -1.37 3.04
N ALA A 26 -17.09 -1.41 4.25
CA ALA A 26 -15.99 -0.55 4.66
C ALA A 26 -14.71 -0.85 3.86
N PHE A 27 -14.27 -2.11 3.79
CA PHE A 27 -13.07 -2.44 3.00
C PHE A 27 -13.23 -2.13 1.51
N ALA A 28 -14.44 -2.29 0.95
CA ALA A 28 -14.71 -1.95 -0.44
C ALA A 28 -14.68 -0.43 -0.72
N SER A 29 -14.87 0.42 0.28
CA SER A 29 -14.88 1.88 0.12
C SER A 29 -13.61 2.59 0.57
N VAL A 30 -12.70 1.88 1.25
CA VAL A 30 -11.44 2.45 1.71
C VAL A 30 -10.57 2.85 0.52
N LEU A 31 -10.11 4.10 0.55
CA LEU A 31 -9.11 4.63 -0.35
C LEU A 31 -7.89 5.04 0.48
N SER A 32 -6.71 4.89 -0.10
CA SER A 32 -5.45 5.30 0.52
C SER A 32 -4.63 6.08 -0.51
N PRO A 33 -4.86 7.41 -0.62
CA PRO A 33 -4.16 8.23 -1.60
C PRO A 33 -2.63 8.10 -1.44
N GLY A 34 -1.92 7.94 -2.55
CA GLY A 34 -0.48 7.73 -2.59
C GLY A 34 -0.01 6.36 -2.08
N ARG A 35 -0.85 5.32 -2.09
CA ARG A 35 -0.46 3.93 -1.82
C ARG A 35 -0.85 3.04 -2.99
N LEU A 36 0.12 2.77 -3.87
CA LEU A 36 -0.08 2.13 -5.17
C LEU A 36 -1.33 2.65 -5.91
N GLU A 37 -1.54 3.97 -5.85
CA GLU A 37 -2.73 4.63 -6.36
C GLU A 37 -2.64 4.82 -7.87
N VAL A 38 -3.58 4.23 -8.63
CA VAL A 38 -3.68 4.45 -10.07
C VAL A 38 -4.40 5.77 -10.34
N VAL A 39 -3.68 6.77 -10.84
CA VAL A 39 -4.23 8.11 -11.12
C VAL A 39 -4.55 8.34 -12.60
N ARG A 40 -4.10 7.45 -13.47
CA ARG A 40 -4.34 7.50 -14.91
C ARG A 40 -4.24 6.12 -15.52
N SER A 41 -5.08 5.82 -16.50
CA SER A 41 -4.96 4.65 -17.39
C SER A 41 -4.52 5.11 -18.79
N SER A 42 -3.62 4.36 -19.43
CA SER A 42 -3.11 4.55 -20.81
C SER A 42 -2.24 5.79 -21.11
N PRO A 43 -0.91 5.77 -20.83
CA PRO A 43 -0.22 4.81 -19.97
C PRO A 43 -0.68 4.88 -18.51
N THR A 44 -0.61 3.74 -17.84
CA THR A 44 -0.90 3.64 -16.41
C THR A 44 0.12 4.48 -15.63
N VAL A 45 -0.37 5.32 -14.72
CA VAL A 45 0.46 6.06 -13.77
C VAL A 45 0.04 5.64 -12.37
N VAL A 46 1.01 5.13 -11.61
CA VAL A 46 0.83 4.67 -10.24
C VAL A 46 1.63 5.59 -9.31
N LEU A 47 1.01 6.07 -8.24
CA LEU A 47 1.65 6.87 -7.20
C LEU A 47 1.87 6.05 -5.93
N ASP A 48 3.05 6.14 -5.34
CA ASP A 48 3.33 5.59 -4.02
C ASP A 48 4.19 6.56 -3.18
N ALA A 49 3.89 6.66 -1.88
CA ALA A 49 4.58 7.50 -0.92
C ALA A 49 5.69 6.75 -0.15
N ALA A 50 6.22 5.66 -0.69
CA ALA A 50 7.41 4.97 -0.20
C ALA A 50 8.59 5.94 -0.14
N HIS A 51 9.19 6.07 1.05
CA HIS A 51 10.30 7.00 1.31
C HIS A 51 11.37 6.38 2.21
N ASN A 52 11.28 5.08 2.47
CA ASN A 52 12.26 4.28 3.20
C ASN A 52 12.40 2.90 2.55
N PRO A 53 13.45 2.13 2.86
CA PRO A 53 13.71 0.84 2.21
C PRO A 53 12.58 -0.19 2.37
N ALA A 54 11.97 -0.26 3.56
CA ALA A 54 10.89 -1.22 3.82
C ALA A 54 9.62 -0.91 3.00
N GLY A 55 9.25 0.37 2.93
CA GLY A 55 8.12 0.83 2.11
C GLY A 55 8.38 0.66 0.62
N ALA A 56 9.61 0.93 0.17
CA ALA A 56 10.00 0.73 -1.22
C ALA A 56 9.93 -0.76 -1.61
N LYS A 57 10.39 -1.66 -0.74
CA LYS A 57 10.25 -3.11 -0.96
C LYS A 57 8.78 -3.53 -1.05
N ALA A 58 7.93 -3.05 -0.14
CA ALA A 58 6.50 -3.35 -0.17
C ALA A 58 5.83 -2.80 -1.45
N ALA A 59 6.21 -1.61 -1.89
CA ALA A 59 5.71 -1.03 -3.13
C ALA A 59 6.19 -1.84 -4.35
N ALA A 60 7.45 -2.28 -4.38
CA ALA A 60 7.98 -3.11 -5.45
C ALA A 60 7.24 -4.46 -5.54
N ASP A 61 7.03 -5.12 -4.41
CA ASP A 61 6.28 -6.38 -4.34
C ASP A 61 4.84 -6.19 -4.84
N GLY A 62 4.16 -5.15 -4.36
CA GLY A 62 2.79 -4.85 -4.80
C GLY A 62 2.71 -4.49 -6.28
N ILE A 63 3.73 -3.81 -6.84
CA ILE A 63 3.81 -3.56 -8.29
C ILE A 63 3.91 -4.87 -9.06
N SER A 64 4.83 -5.75 -8.65
CA SER A 64 5.04 -7.05 -9.30
C SER A 64 3.85 -8.00 -9.18
N GLU A 65 3.08 -7.91 -8.09
CA GLU A 65 1.89 -8.72 -7.86
C GLU A 65 0.67 -8.20 -8.65
N ALA A 66 0.40 -6.90 -8.57
CA ALA A 66 -0.86 -6.34 -9.05
C ALA A 66 -0.83 -5.87 -10.51
N PHE A 67 0.36 -5.68 -11.09
CA PHE A 67 0.51 -5.09 -12.43
C PHE A 67 1.38 -5.96 -13.34
N SER A 68 1.08 -5.91 -14.64
CA SER A 68 1.80 -6.64 -15.67
C SER A 68 2.39 -5.66 -16.70
N PHE A 69 3.26 -4.77 -16.24
CA PHE A 69 3.89 -3.77 -17.09
C PHE A 69 4.91 -4.41 -18.03
N SER A 70 4.78 -4.16 -19.33
CA SER A 70 5.82 -4.52 -20.32
C SER A 70 7.03 -3.60 -20.26
N ARG A 71 6.83 -2.37 -19.75
CA ARG A 71 7.88 -1.40 -19.45
C ARG A 71 7.45 -0.59 -18.23
N LEU A 72 8.32 -0.51 -17.24
CA LEU A 72 8.14 0.28 -16.04
C LEU A 72 9.21 1.38 -15.99
N ILE A 73 8.80 2.59 -15.62
CA ILE A 73 9.69 3.75 -15.51
C ILE A 73 9.50 4.33 -14.11
N GLY A 74 10.55 4.27 -13.30
CA GLY A 74 10.57 4.90 -11.98
C GLY A 74 10.82 6.41 -12.06
N VAL A 75 9.92 7.19 -11.47
CA VAL A 75 10.17 8.61 -11.17
C VAL A 75 10.24 8.74 -9.66
N VAL A 76 11.46 8.85 -9.13
CA VAL A 76 11.72 8.77 -7.68
C VAL A 76 12.23 10.12 -7.17
N GLY A 77 11.55 10.65 -6.15
CA GLY A 77 11.98 11.83 -5.40
C GLY A 77 12.07 11.50 -3.92
N THR A 78 13.20 11.82 -3.28
CA THR A 78 13.42 11.55 -1.86
C THR A 78 13.87 12.81 -1.12
N SER A 79 13.49 12.92 0.15
CA SER A 79 14.04 13.94 1.05
C SER A 79 15.47 13.54 1.45
N GLY A 80 16.35 14.53 1.61
CA GLY A 80 17.79 14.28 1.84
C GLY A 80 18.14 13.62 3.18
N ASP A 81 17.20 13.55 4.12
CA ASP A 81 17.35 12.91 5.43
C ASP A 81 17.03 11.40 5.39
N LYS A 82 16.62 10.85 4.24
CA LYS A 82 16.23 9.43 4.10
C LYS A 82 17.39 8.55 3.67
N ASP A 83 17.24 7.25 3.92
CA ASP A 83 18.09 6.23 3.31
C ASP A 83 17.74 6.07 1.82
N VAL A 84 18.30 6.96 1.01
CA VAL A 84 18.10 7.00 -0.44
C VAL A 84 18.67 5.75 -1.10
N ARG A 85 19.82 5.26 -0.61
CA ARG A 85 20.47 4.07 -1.16
C ARG A 85 19.59 2.85 -0.99
N GLY A 86 19.16 2.55 0.24
CA GLY A 86 18.33 1.39 0.51
C GLY A 86 16.97 1.46 -0.19
N LEU A 87 16.40 2.67 -0.37
CA LEU A 87 15.19 2.85 -1.15
C LEU A 87 15.39 2.50 -2.63
N LEU A 88 16.48 2.96 -3.25
CA LEU A 88 16.77 2.68 -4.66
C LEU A 88 17.15 1.21 -4.87
N GLU A 89 17.91 0.61 -3.96
CA GLU A 89 18.25 -0.83 -4.00
C GLU A 89 16.99 -1.72 -3.91
N ALA A 90 15.95 -1.29 -3.19
CA ALA A 90 14.68 -2.00 -3.15
C ALA A 90 13.88 -1.93 -4.46
N PHE A 91 14.07 -0.88 -5.26
CA PHE A 91 13.39 -0.69 -6.55
C PHE A 91 14.17 -1.22 -7.75
N GLU A 92 15.49 -1.30 -7.66
CA GLU A 92 16.37 -1.78 -8.74
C GLU A 92 15.92 -3.07 -9.43
N PRO A 93 15.35 -4.08 -8.74
CA PRO A 93 14.93 -5.31 -9.41
C PRO A 93 13.76 -5.16 -10.39
N ILE A 94 13.00 -4.05 -10.33
CA ILE A 94 11.76 -3.89 -11.09
C ILE A 94 11.80 -2.78 -12.15
N PHE A 95 12.74 -1.84 -12.09
CA PHE A 95 13.00 -0.84 -13.14
C PHE A 95 14.38 -0.19 -12.99
#